data_AF-K1TW69-F1
#
_entry.id   AF-K1TW69-F1
#
_cell.length_a   1.000
_cell.length_b   1.000
_cell.length_c   1.000
_cell.angle_alpha   90.00
_cell.angle_beta   90.00
_cell.angle_gamma   90.00
#
_symmetry.space_group_name_H-M   'P 1'
#
loop_
_entity.id
_entity.type
_entity.pdbx_description
1 polymer ?
#
loop_
_entity_poly.entity_id
_entity_poly.type
_entity_poly.pdbx_seq_one_letter_code
_entity_poly.pdbx_strand_id
1 'polypeptide(L)'
;MVIPELIRILTTEEGFTMDEAIDVVSRTCAYTNHTILAEALEKWPLAYIEEVVPQLVPIIKELSDRVAKKYKDEKVQIIDKDKRVHMAHIDIHYGYSVNGVAAIHTEILKQSELNHFYKIYPEKFNNKTNGITFRRWLLSCNHELAAFLTQT
;
A
#
# COMPACT_ATOMS: atom_id res chain seq x y z
N MET A 1 -2.46 3.51 6.87
CA MET A 1 -2.34 4.55 7.92
C MET A 1 -0.92 4.76 8.47
N VAL A 2 0.01 3.80 8.32
CA VAL A 2 1.41 4.00 8.80
C VAL A 2 2.11 5.17 8.11
N ILE A 3 1.84 5.41 6.83
CA ILE A 3 2.44 6.50 6.04
C ILE A 3 2.17 7.89 6.68
N PRO A 4 0.90 8.33 6.85
CA PRO A 4 0.64 9.62 7.47
C PRO A 4 1.08 9.71 8.93
N GLU A 5 1.05 8.61 9.70
CA GLU A 5 1.52 8.61 11.09
C GLU A 5 3.04 8.78 11.19
N LEU A 6 3.81 8.10 10.34
CA LEU A 6 5.27 8.24 10.34
C LEU A 6 5.68 9.66 9.92
N ILE A 7 4.98 10.25 8.95
CA ILE A 7 5.17 11.67 8.59
C ILE A 7 4.84 12.58 9.78
N ARG A 8 3.74 12.32 10.49
CA ARG A 8 3.35 13.10 11.69
C ARG A 8 4.46 13.05 12.73
N ILE A 9 4.95 11.87 13.11
CA ILE A 9 6.03 11.72 14.12
C ILE A 9 7.28 12.48 13.66
N LEU A 10 7.74 12.24 12.43
CA LEU A 10 8.96 12.89 11.91
C LEU A 10 8.86 14.42 11.92
N THR A 11 7.71 14.97 11.55
CA THR A 11 7.51 16.42 11.48
C THR A 11 7.25 17.08 12.83
N THR A 12 6.52 16.41 13.73
CA THR A 12 6.07 17.01 15.00
C THR A 12 7.00 16.72 16.18
N GLU A 13 7.72 15.60 16.15
CA GLU A 13 8.54 15.13 17.28
C GLU A 13 10.04 15.14 16.95
N GLU A 14 10.40 14.88 15.69
CA GLU A 14 11.81 14.74 15.26
C GLU A 14 12.36 15.96 14.49
N GLY A 15 11.54 17.00 14.28
CA GLY A 15 11.96 18.26 13.67
C GLY A 15 12.21 18.23 12.16
N PHE A 16 11.72 17.21 11.45
CA PHE A 16 11.82 17.13 9.99
C PHE A 16 10.87 18.13 9.34
N THR A 17 11.28 18.68 8.20
CA THR A 17 10.33 19.33 7.30
C THR A 17 9.38 18.30 6.68
N MET A 18 8.23 18.76 6.17
CA MET A 18 7.27 17.89 5.47
C MET A 18 7.91 17.16 4.29
N ASP A 19 8.78 17.84 3.53
CA ASP A 19 9.44 17.27 2.36
C ASP A 19 10.42 16.16 2.74
N GLU A 20 11.23 16.37 3.78
CA GLU A 20 12.18 15.38 4.29
C GLU A 20 11.44 14.16 4.87
N ALA A 21 10.39 14.39 5.64
CA ALA A 21 9.58 13.31 6.21
C ALA A 21 8.95 12.45 5.11
N ILE A 22 8.34 13.08 4.09
CA ILE A 22 7.77 12.38 2.93
C ILE A 22 8.85 11.57 2.21
N ASP A 23 10.03 12.13 1.98
CA ASP A 23 11.13 11.43 1.31
C ASP A 23 11.57 10.18 2.10
N VAL A 24 11.73 10.28 3.42
CA VAL A 24 12.06 9.14 4.29
C VAL A 24 10.98 8.06 4.22
N VAL A 25 9.71 8.43 4.36
CA VAL A 25 8.59 7.48 4.32
C VAL A 25 8.49 6.81 2.96
N SER A 26 8.71 7.56 1.89
CA SER A 26 8.67 7.05 0.52
C SER A 26 9.70 5.95 0.25
N ARG A 27 10.83 5.97 0.96
CA ARG A 27 11.91 4.97 0.87
C ARG A 27 11.78 3.82 1.87
N THR A 28 10.82 3.91 2.79
CA THR A 28 10.64 2.97 3.90
C THR A 28 9.43 2.05 3.70
N CYS A 29 8.33 2.58 3.17
CA CYS A 29 7.07 1.83 3.06
C CYS A 29 6.95 1.09 1.72
N ALA A 30 6.47 -0.16 1.77
CA ALA A 30 6.09 -0.95 0.61
C ALA A 30 4.68 -1.53 0.80
N TYR A 31 3.94 -1.69 -0.29
CA TYR A 31 2.56 -2.13 -0.30
C TYR A 31 2.41 -3.48 -1.00
N THR A 32 1.76 -4.43 -0.34
CA THR A 32 1.34 -5.70 -0.96
C THR A 32 -0.16 -5.68 -1.15
N ASN A 33 -0.61 -5.80 -2.40
CA ASN A 33 -2.02 -5.92 -2.70
C ASN A 33 -2.42 -7.40 -2.75
N HIS A 34 -3.39 -7.78 -1.92
CA HIS A 34 -4.00 -9.11 -1.88
C HIS A 34 -5.38 -9.19 -2.55
N THR A 35 -5.90 -8.05 -3.01
CA THR A 35 -7.24 -7.93 -3.61
C THR A 35 -7.13 -7.76 -5.11
N ILE A 36 -7.95 -8.50 -5.86
CA ILE A 36 -8.01 -8.35 -7.32
C ILE A 36 -8.74 -7.06 -7.67
N LEU A 37 -9.99 -6.93 -7.26
CA LEU A 37 -10.92 -5.88 -7.70
C LEU A 37 -10.62 -4.53 -7.04
N ALA A 38 -10.41 -3.48 -7.85
CA ALA A 38 -10.14 -2.13 -7.37
C ALA A 38 -11.32 -1.54 -6.56
N GLU A 39 -12.56 -1.94 -6.85
CA GLU A 39 -13.73 -1.52 -6.08
C GLU A 39 -13.73 -2.01 -4.64
N ALA A 40 -13.01 -3.10 -4.36
CA ALA A 40 -12.86 -3.66 -3.03
C ALA A 40 -11.69 -3.02 -2.25
N LEU A 41 -10.97 -2.07 -2.85
CA LEU A 41 -9.96 -1.29 -2.13
C LEU A 41 -10.63 -0.37 -1.11
N GLU A 42 -10.03 -0.35 0.07
CA GLU A 42 -10.55 0.34 1.24
C GLU A 42 -10.68 1.85 1.01
N LYS A 43 -11.86 2.38 1.36
CA LYS A 43 -12.20 3.81 1.30
C LYS A 43 -12.84 4.23 2.60
N TRP A 44 -12.42 5.36 3.13
CA TRP A 44 -12.97 5.94 4.35
C TRP A 44 -13.52 7.33 4.10
N PRO A 45 -14.75 7.64 4.54
CA PRO A 45 -15.21 9.03 4.57
C PRO A 45 -14.24 9.88 5.40
N LEU A 46 -13.81 11.01 4.86
CA LEU A 46 -12.86 11.91 5.54
C LEU A 46 -13.40 12.37 6.90
N ALA A 47 -14.72 12.57 7.00
CA ALA A 47 -15.39 12.93 8.26
C ALA A 47 -15.17 11.90 9.37
N TYR A 48 -15.12 10.60 9.05
CA TYR A 48 -14.91 9.55 10.05
C TYR A 48 -13.45 9.51 10.50
N ILE A 49 -12.50 9.74 9.58
CA ILE A 49 -11.08 9.88 9.95
C ILE A 49 -10.89 11.11 10.85
N GLU A 50 -11.59 12.21 10.56
CA GLU A 50 -11.55 13.42 11.37
C GLU A 50 -12.13 13.22 12.78
N GLU A 51 -13.14 12.37 12.93
CA GLU A 51 -13.70 12.03 14.24
C GLU A 51 -12.74 11.15 15.07
N VAL A 52 -12.07 10.18 14.44
CA VAL A 52 -11.28 9.16 15.16
C VAL A 52 -9.79 9.53 15.30
N VAL A 53 -9.19 10.10 14.26
CA VAL A 53 -7.76 10.47 14.20
C VAL A 53 -7.56 11.85 13.55
N PRO A 54 -8.14 12.92 14.12
CA PRO A 54 -8.08 14.28 13.55
C PRO A 54 -6.66 14.76 13.27
N GLN A 55 -5.68 14.35 14.08
CA GLN A 55 -4.28 14.72 13.93
C GLN A 55 -3.64 14.26 12.61
N LEU A 56 -4.20 13.24 11.95
CA LEU A 56 -3.70 12.74 10.66
C LEU A 56 -4.36 13.40 9.45
N VAL A 57 -5.51 14.06 9.65
CA VAL A 57 -6.24 14.71 8.56
C VAL A 57 -5.42 15.81 7.86
N PRO A 58 -4.70 16.71 8.56
CA PRO A 58 -3.84 17.69 7.90
C PRO A 58 -2.78 17.05 7.01
N ILE A 59 -2.17 15.95 7.47
CA ILE A 59 -1.15 15.21 6.72
C ILE A 59 -1.78 14.58 5.47
N ILE A 60 -2.92 13.89 5.60
CA ILE A 60 -3.62 13.26 4.47
C ILE A 60 -4.03 14.31 3.42
N LYS A 61 -4.51 15.48 3.85
CA LYS A 61 -4.85 16.59 2.95
C LYS A 61 -3.62 17.13 2.21
N GLU A 62 -2.51 17.36 2.92
CA GLU A 62 -1.25 17.81 2.31
C GLU A 62 -0.74 16.82 1.25
N LEU A 63 -0.79 15.52 1.55
CA LEU A 63 -0.43 14.47 0.60
C LEU A 63 -1.36 14.47 -0.62
N SER A 64 -2.68 14.57 -0.40
CA SER A 64 -3.67 14.66 -1.48
C SER A 64 -3.45 15.88 -2.37
N ASP A 65 -3.17 17.04 -1.78
CA ASP A 65 -2.97 18.29 -2.51
C ASP A 65 -1.71 18.25 -3.39
N ARG A 66 -0.64 17.61 -2.92
CA ARG A 66 0.58 17.37 -3.71
C ARG A 66 0.31 16.45 -4.90
N VAL A 67 -0.46 15.38 -4.70
CA VAL A 67 -0.90 14.48 -5.79
C VAL A 67 -1.75 15.23 -6.82
N ALA A 68 -2.74 16.02 -6.38
CA ALA A 68 -3.62 16.79 -7.26
C ALA A 68 -2.90 17.89 -8.05
N LYS A 69 -1.80 18.44 -7.50
CA LYS A 69 -0.92 19.37 -8.23
C LYS A 69 -0.18 18.65 -9.37
N LYS A 70 0.29 17.42 -9.15
CA LYS A 70 1.10 16.65 -10.10
C LYS A 70 0.28 15.88 -11.13
N TYR A 71 -0.87 15.32 -10.75
CA TYR A 71 -1.70 14.45 -11.58
C TYR A 71 -3.14 14.97 -11.63
N LYS A 72 -3.70 15.05 -12.84
CA LYS A 72 -5.08 15.52 -13.08
C LYS A 72 -6.10 14.39 -13.26
N ASP A 73 -5.62 13.15 -13.40
CA ASP A 73 -6.50 11.99 -13.49
C ASP A 73 -7.18 11.75 -12.13
N GLU A 74 -8.51 11.74 -12.11
CA GLU A 74 -9.31 11.52 -10.89
C GLU A 74 -9.09 10.12 -10.31
N LYS A 75 -8.74 9.14 -11.14
CA LYS A 75 -8.57 7.74 -10.73
C LYS A 75 -7.35 7.47 -9.87
N VAL A 76 -6.44 8.44 -9.77
CA VAL A 76 -5.23 8.34 -8.93
C VAL A 76 -5.28 9.27 -7.72
N GLN A 77 -6.37 10.02 -7.52
CA GLN A 77 -6.44 10.97 -6.41
C GLN A 77 -6.61 10.25 -5.06
N ILE A 78 -5.95 10.76 -4.02
CA ILE A 78 -6.06 10.23 -2.66
C ILE A 78 -7.44 10.51 -2.05
N ILE A 79 -7.91 11.75 -2.19
CA ILE A 79 -9.25 12.16 -1.77
C ILE A 79 -10.10 12.36 -3.02
N ASP A 80 -11.24 11.68 -3.10
CA ASP A 80 -12.18 11.88 -4.21
C ASP A 80 -13.16 13.04 -3.96
N LYS A 81 -13.95 13.35 -4.99
CA LYS A 81 -14.99 14.40 -4.96
C LYS A 81 -16.05 14.19 -3.88
N ASP A 82 -16.27 12.95 -3.44
CA ASP A 82 -17.23 12.59 -2.40
C ASP A 82 -16.57 12.64 -1.00
N LYS A 83 -15.36 13.20 -0.90
CA LYS A 83 -14.54 13.31 0.31
C LYS A 83 -14.24 11.94 0.94
N ARG A 84 -14.00 10.92 0.13
CA ARG A 84 -13.50 9.62 0.60
C ARG A 84 -11.99 9.54 0.37
N VAL A 85 -11.27 9.06 1.38
CA VAL A 85 -9.85 8.77 1.33
C VAL A 85 -9.65 7.36 0.82
N HIS A 86 -8.93 7.21 -0.29
CA HIS A 86 -8.59 5.93 -0.91
C HIS A 86 -7.26 5.45 -0.33
N MET A 87 -7.31 4.46 0.56
CA MET A 87 -6.15 4.06 1.37
C MET A 87 -5.01 3.52 0.50
N ALA A 88 -5.35 2.65 -0.45
CA ALA A 88 -4.39 2.09 -1.39
C ALA A 88 -3.72 3.17 -2.26
N HIS A 89 -4.38 4.30 -2.53
CA HIS A 89 -3.79 5.36 -3.34
C HIS A 89 -2.66 6.07 -2.58
N ILE A 90 -2.82 6.26 -1.26
CA ILE A 90 -1.75 6.76 -0.39
C ILE A 90 -0.56 5.81 -0.45
N ASP A 91 -0.82 4.52 -0.28
CA ASP A 91 0.22 3.48 -0.24
C ASP A 91 1.02 3.40 -1.56
N ILE A 92 0.36 3.55 -2.70
CA ILE A 92 1.02 3.50 -4.01
C ILE A 92 1.81 4.79 -4.32
N HIS A 93 1.25 5.96 -3.99
CA HIS A 93 1.94 7.23 -4.21
C HIS A 93 3.19 7.37 -3.34
N TYR A 94 3.07 7.01 -2.06
CA TYR A 94 4.06 7.28 -1.03
C TYR A 94 4.80 6.04 -0.51
N GLY A 95 4.67 4.89 -1.18
CA GLY A 95 5.55 3.73 -1.00
C GLY A 95 6.52 3.53 -2.17
N TYR A 96 7.63 2.81 -1.96
CA TYR A 96 8.63 2.55 -3.01
C TYR A 96 8.34 1.28 -3.84
N SER A 97 7.50 0.38 -3.34
CA SER A 97 7.22 -0.91 -4.01
C SER A 97 5.75 -1.28 -3.86
N VAL A 98 5.17 -1.81 -4.94
CA VAL A 98 3.82 -2.37 -4.98
C VAL A 98 3.93 -3.79 -5.52
N ASN A 99 3.53 -4.80 -4.74
CA ASN A 99 3.59 -6.18 -5.21
C ASN A 99 2.25 -6.91 -5.17
N GLY A 100 2.01 -7.72 -6.21
CA GLY A 100 0.96 -8.73 -6.22
C GLY A 100 1.47 -10.07 -5.67
N VAL A 101 0.51 -10.98 -5.42
CA VAL A 101 0.72 -12.23 -4.66
C VAL A 101 0.74 -13.50 -5.50
N ALA A 102 0.52 -13.36 -6.81
CA ALA A 102 0.65 -14.39 -7.83
C ALA A 102 0.95 -13.73 -9.18
N ALA A 103 1.56 -14.46 -10.12
CA ALA A 103 1.95 -13.90 -11.41
C ALA A 103 0.75 -13.33 -12.18
N ILE A 104 -0.33 -14.11 -12.33
CA ILE A 104 -1.57 -13.68 -13.01
C ILE A 104 -2.21 -12.50 -12.27
N HIS A 105 -2.26 -12.56 -10.93
CA HIS A 105 -2.77 -11.46 -10.11
C HIS A 105 -2.02 -10.16 -10.39
N THR A 106 -0.69 -10.20 -10.40
CA THR A 106 0.15 -9.03 -10.67
C THR A 106 -0.08 -8.47 -12.07
N GLU A 107 -0.27 -9.33 -13.08
CA GLU A 107 -0.58 -8.88 -14.45
C GLU A 107 -1.96 -8.21 -14.55
N ILE A 108 -2.99 -8.72 -13.87
CA ILE A 108 -4.30 -8.06 -13.78
C ILE A 108 -4.17 -6.67 -13.19
N LEU A 109 -3.41 -6.51 -12.09
CA LEU A 109 -3.19 -5.20 -11.48
C LEU A 109 -2.55 -4.19 -12.45
N LYS A 110 -1.56 -4.63 -13.23
CA LYS A 110 -0.89 -3.76 -14.22
C LYS A 110 -1.80 -3.42 -15.41
N GLN A 111 -2.65 -4.35 -15.84
CA GLN A 111 -3.43 -4.23 -17.07
C GLN A 111 -4.79 -3.54 -16.86
N SER A 112 -5.45 -3.73 -15.72
CA SER A 112 -6.76 -3.13 -15.44
C SER A 112 -6.76 -2.32 -14.15
N GLU A 113 -6.74 -2.99 -13.00
CA GLU A 113 -7.21 -2.45 -11.72
C GLU A 113 -6.37 -1.28 -11.21
N LEU A 114 -5.05 -1.40 -11.31
CA LEU A 114 -4.08 -0.36 -10.95
C LEU A 114 -3.33 0.17 -12.17
N ASN A 115 -3.89 0.01 -13.38
CA ASN A 115 -3.25 0.41 -14.63
C ASN A 115 -2.89 1.91 -14.66
N HIS A 116 -3.77 2.75 -14.09
CA HIS A 116 -3.53 4.19 -14.01
C HIS A 116 -2.30 4.51 -13.16
N PHE A 117 -2.09 3.79 -12.06
CA PHE A 117 -0.87 3.91 -11.26
C PHE A 117 0.35 3.29 -11.94
N TYR A 118 0.19 2.14 -12.61
CA TYR A 118 1.26 1.48 -13.33
C TYR A 118 1.84 2.36 -14.45
N LYS A 119 1.00 3.13 -15.14
CA LYS A 119 1.43 4.12 -16.14
C LYS A 119 2.30 5.24 -15.54
N ILE A 120 2.11 5.55 -14.26
CA ILE A 120 2.83 6.62 -13.57
C ILE A 120 4.11 6.08 -12.90
N TYR A 121 4.05 4.89 -12.32
CA TYR A 121 5.11 4.29 -11.52
C TYR A 121 5.42 2.85 -11.96
N PRO A 122 5.76 2.60 -13.24
CA PRO A 122 5.95 1.24 -13.74
C PRO A 122 7.02 0.46 -12.97
N GLU A 123 8.05 1.15 -12.48
CA GLU A 123 9.19 0.62 -11.73
C GLU A 123 8.82 0.07 -10.34
N LYS A 124 7.71 0.53 -9.74
CA LYS A 124 7.29 0.07 -8.41
C LYS A 124 6.65 -1.31 -8.43
N PHE A 125 6.10 -1.74 -9.57
CA PHE A 125 5.24 -2.93 -9.65
C PHE A 125 6.04 -4.22 -9.84
N ASN A 126 5.89 -5.16 -8.91
CA ASN A 126 6.56 -6.47 -8.97
C ASN A 126 5.66 -7.62 -8.49
N ASN A 127 6.10 -8.87 -8.68
CA ASN A 127 5.38 -10.06 -8.20
C ASN A 127 6.15 -10.73 -7.06
N LYS A 128 5.41 -11.21 -6.06
CA LYS A 128 5.89 -12.10 -5.00
C LYS A 128 4.86 -13.20 -4.79
N THR A 129 5.08 -14.36 -5.42
CA THR A 129 4.16 -15.50 -5.30
C THR A 129 4.10 -15.96 -3.85
N ASN A 130 2.88 -16.09 -3.29
CA ASN A 130 2.69 -16.55 -1.93
C ASN A 130 3.32 -17.93 -1.70
N GLY A 131 3.73 -18.16 -0.46
CA GLY A 131 4.23 -19.45 0.01
C GLY A 131 3.58 -19.84 1.34
N ILE A 132 3.75 -21.11 1.68
CA ILE A 132 3.33 -21.65 2.98
C ILE A 132 4.56 -22.10 3.77
N THR A 133 4.52 -21.99 5.09
CA THR A 133 5.62 -22.49 5.93
C THR A 133 5.63 -24.01 6.00
N PHE A 134 6.69 -24.65 5.51
CA PHE A 134 6.84 -26.11 5.58
C PHE A 134 6.97 -26.63 7.00
N ARG A 135 7.36 -25.79 7.97
CA ARG A 135 7.41 -26.21 9.38
C ARG A 135 6.02 -26.60 9.88
N ARG A 136 4.99 -25.83 9.53
CA ARG A 136 3.61 -26.15 9.91
C ARG A 136 2.96 -27.14 8.94
N TRP A 137 3.07 -26.86 7.65
CA TRP A 137 2.30 -27.54 6.59
C TRP A 137 2.97 -28.78 5.99
N LEU A 138 4.10 -29.20 6.55
CA LEU A 138 4.72 -30.49 6.24
C LEU A 138 5.23 -31.14 7.52
N LEU A 139 6.20 -30.51 8.19
CA LEU A 139 6.90 -31.11 9.32
C LEU A 139 6.01 -31.35 10.55
N SER A 140 5.07 -30.45 10.83
CA SER A 140 4.19 -30.54 12.01
C SER A 140 2.85 -31.22 11.71
N CYS A 141 2.29 -31.08 10.52
CA CYS A 141 0.98 -31.66 10.22
C CYS A 141 1.08 -33.09 9.68
N ASN A 142 2.24 -33.52 9.16
CA ASN A 142 2.43 -34.86 8.61
C ASN A 142 3.84 -35.39 8.90
N HIS A 143 4.02 -35.86 10.14
CA HIS A 143 5.31 -36.36 10.63
C HIS A 143 5.81 -37.58 9.85
N GLU A 144 4.91 -38.48 9.45
CA GLU A 144 5.26 -39.69 8.68
C GLU A 144 5.81 -39.33 7.30
N LEU A 145 5.11 -38.45 6.56
CA LEU A 145 5.59 -37.95 5.28
C LEU A 145 6.92 -37.19 5.43
N ALA A 146 7.06 -36.36 6.46
CA ALA A 146 8.29 -35.64 6.72
C ALA A 146 9.47 -36.58 7.01
N ALA A 147 9.27 -37.61 7.82
CA ALA A 147 10.27 -38.63 8.12
C ALA A 147 10.66 -39.41 6.86
N PHE A 148 9.68 -39.80 6.05
CA PHE A 148 9.92 -40.50 4.78
C PHE A 148 10.75 -39.67 3.80
N LEU A 149 10.39 -38.39 3.61
CA LEU A 149 11.14 -37.47 2.74
C LEU A 149 12.57 -37.21 3.22
N THR A 150 12.87 -37.39 4.51
CA THR A 150 14.21 -37.21 5.08
C THR A 150 15.12 -38.43 4.85
N GLN A 151 14.53 -39.61 4.61
CA GLN A 151 15.26 -40.86 4.42
C GLN A 151 15.72 -41.08 2.96
N THR A 152 15.28 -40.23 2.03
CA THR A 152 15.62 -40.29 0.61
C THR A 152 16.72 -39.27 0.29
#